data_AF-A0A497DRR5-F1
#
_entry.id   AF-A0A497DRR5-F1
#
_cell.length_a   1.000
_cell.length_b   1.000
_cell.length_c   1.000
_cell.angle_alpha   90.00
_cell.angle_beta   90.00
_cell.angle_gamma   90.00
#
_symmetry.space_group_name_H-M   'P 1'
#
loop_
_entity.id
_entity.type
_entity.pdbx_description
1 polymer ?
#
loop_
_entity_poly.entity_id
_entity_poly.type
_entity_poly.pdbx_seq_one_letter_code
_entity_poly.pdbx_strand_id
1 'polypeptide(L)'
;MIAATIDDNYDRIKADLLSRGLTYERLIDDMLDHVCCMVEDYMNGGKDFESSYNQVLDSIGEKRLPEIQHQTLLNLDKKYQRMKNFTYIFGLSSAILTIFGSFFKRMHWPGAGIMIAVGMVLIVFVFLPLYFITSHKEQVERKNPVYAIVGYLTIALLLAAATFKIQHWPGAGWLIYSSIGFILIGFIPLYVVNVFQRSGKEKANLPYIVMLLVGIACVMLMSNINMSKDLLDIYLEEALANEQRVEVVQKQTADLLELAGDSAHADQQATISRIHDQARDLQVMITNMQEGMIAFAGQPGVSIEDVKGKDNKQAGREAMLEQGEGIAFITEAKQYAAMLDELVKDHTARVQIEDHLEFTTLVWDFEHGYDGVAASPLMKNYYKNTDAAKGIALAEYVAIAYLLH
;
A
#
# COMPACT_ATOMS: atom_id res chain seq x y z
N MET A 1 -44.44 30.89 -58.77
CA MET A 1 -43.28 30.70 -57.88
C MET A 1 -42.53 29.51 -58.44
N ILE A 2 -41.33 29.72 -58.99
CA ILE A 2 -40.48 28.61 -59.46
C ILE A 2 -40.06 27.88 -58.18
N ALA A 3 -40.39 26.60 -58.07
CA ALA A 3 -39.94 25.79 -56.95
C ALA A 3 -38.42 25.68 -57.06
N ALA A 4 -37.69 26.19 -56.06
CA ALA A 4 -36.24 26.06 -56.01
C ALA A 4 -35.86 24.59 -56.07
N THR A 5 -34.93 24.24 -56.97
CA THR A 5 -34.39 22.87 -57.06
C THR A 5 -33.09 22.75 -56.25
N ILE A 6 -32.70 21.53 -55.91
CA ILE A 6 -31.41 21.27 -55.26
C ILE A 6 -30.25 21.69 -56.17
N ASP A 7 -30.36 21.45 -57.47
CA ASP A 7 -29.36 21.86 -58.47
C ASP A 7 -29.10 23.38 -58.44
N ASP A 8 -30.16 24.19 -58.25
CA ASP A 8 -30.03 25.66 -58.14
C ASP A 8 -29.29 26.12 -56.87
N ASN A 9 -29.21 25.26 -55.85
CA ASN A 9 -28.62 25.57 -54.55
C ASN A 9 -27.36 24.75 -54.23
N TYR A 10 -26.90 23.89 -55.14
CA TYR A 10 -25.77 22.99 -54.93
C TYR A 10 -24.50 23.74 -54.51
N ASP A 11 -24.14 24.80 -55.24
CA ASP A 11 -22.96 25.62 -54.94
C ASP A 11 -23.09 26.36 -53.60
N ARG A 12 -24.32 26.74 -53.22
CA ARG A 12 -24.60 27.35 -51.91
C ARG A 12 -24.36 26.35 -50.79
N ILE A 13 -24.90 25.13 -50.90
CA ILE A 13 -24.71 24.08 -49.90
C ILE A 13 -23.22 23.75 -49.75
N LYS A 14 -22.50 23.64 -50.87
CA LYS A 14 -21.05 23.40 -50.88
C LYS A 14 -20.27 24.54 -50.21
N ALA A 15 -20.59 25.79 -50.53
CA ALA A 15 -19.96 26.96 -49.91
C ALA A 15 -20.20 27.00 -48.40
N ASP A 16 -21.42 26.66 -47.95
CA ASP A 16 -21.75 26.61 -46.52
C ASP A 16 -20.99 25.50 -45.80
N LEU A 17 -20.84 24.31 -46.39
CA LEU A 17 -20.03 23.22 -45.85
C LEU A 17 -18.55 23.59 -45.70
N LEU A 18 -17.98 24.28 -46.69
CA LEU A 18 -16.62 24.81 -46.64
C LEU A 18 -16.47 25.88 -45.55
N SER A 19 -17.45 26.79 -45.43
CA SER A 19 -17.45 27.85 -44.42
C SER A 19 -17.48 27.30 -42.98
N ARG A 20 -18.04 26.10 -42.81
CA ARG A 20 -18.12 25.37 -41.53
C ARG A 20 -16.84 24.56 -41.22
N GLY A 21 -15.78 24.69 -42.03
CA GLY A 21 -14.45 24.18 -41.72
C GLY A 21 -14.11 22.82 -42.33
N LEU A 22 -14.91 22.30 -43.27
CA LEU A 22 -14.51 21.14 -44.06
C LEU A 22 -13.46 21.55 -45.09
N THR A 23 -12.37 20.79 -45.13
CA THR A 23 -11.21 21.02 -46.01
C THR A 23 -10.77 19.74 -46.74
N TYR A 24 -11.23 18.57 -46.30
CA TYR A 24 -10.88 17.30 -46.92
C TYR A 24 -11.86 16.96 -48.05
N GLU A 25 -11.42 17.06 -49.30
CA GLU A 25 -12.26 16.98 -50.52
C GLU A 25 -13.21 15.77 -50.53
N ARG A 26 -12.70 14.55 -50.27
CA ARG A 26 -13.55 13.36 -50.26
C ARG A 26 -14.69 13.42 -49.26
N LEU A 27 -14.43 13.97 -48.07
CA LEU A 27 -15.48 14.13 -47.06
C LEU A 27 -16.43 15.27 -47.41
N ILE A 28 -15.96 16.31 -48.11
CA ILE A 28 -16.82 17.37 -48.63
C ILE A 28 -17.83 16.77 -49.62
N ASP A 29 -17.36 15.96 -50.56
CA ASP A 29 -18.22 15.34 -51.57
C ASP A 29 -19.24 14.39 -50.93
N ASP A 30 -18.80 13.52 -50.01
CA ASP A 30 -19.68 12.59 -49.27
C ASP A 30 -20.73 13.34 -48.43
N MET A 31 -20.32 14.42 -47.75
CA MET A 31 -21.24 15.22 -46.93
C MET A 31 -22.19 16.07 -47.77
N LEU A 32 -21.74 16.56 -48.93
CA LEU A 32 -22.55 17.33 -49.86
C LEU A 32 -23.68 16.45 -50.42
N ASP A 33 -23.35 15.24 -50.89
CA ASP A 33 -24.33 14.25 -51.35
C ASP A 33 -25.34 13.91 -50.24
N HIS A 34 -24.84 13.64 -49.03
CA HIS A 34 -25.69 13.32 -47.89
C HIS A 34 -26.64 14.47 -47.49
N VAL A 35 -26.16 15.71 -47.48
CA VAL A 35 -26.98 16.89 -47.19
C VAL A 35 -28.03 17.09 -48.29
N CYS A 36 -27.66 16.95 -49.56
CA CYS A 36 -28.60 17.05 -50.68
C CYS A 36 -29.72 16.02 -50.56
N CYS A 37 -29.41 14.73 -50.34
CA CYS A 37 -30.43 13.69 -50.16
C CYS A 37 -31.39 14.00 -48.99
N MET A 38 -30.87 14.43 -47.84
CA MET A 38 -31.73 14.76 -46.69
C MET A 38 -32.65 15.96 -46.98
N VAL A 39 -32.16 16.97 -47.68
CA VAL A 39 -32.99 18.12 -48.08
C VAL A 39 -34.08 17.68 -49.07
N GLU A 40 -33.72 16.82 -50.04
CA GLU A 40 -34.63 16.22 -51.01
C GLU A 40 -35.76 15.45 -50.31
N ASP A 41 -35.44 14.64 -49.31
CA ASP A 41 -36.42 13.88 -48.52
C ASP A 41 -37.43 14.80 -47.81
N TYR A 42 -36.96 15.91 -47.21
CA TYR A 42 -37.84 16.88 -46.56
C TYR A 42 -38.70 17.67 -47.57
N MET A 43 -38.15 17.99 -48.74
CA MET A 43 -38.88 18.64 -49.83
C MET A 43 -39.96 17.72 -50.42
N ASN A 44 -39.65 16.43 -50.58
CA ASN A 44 -40.63 15.40 -50.98
C ASN A 44 -41.76 15.23 -49.95
N GLY A 45 -41.49 15.55 -48.68
CA GLY A 45 -42.49 15.63 -47.61
C GLY A 45 -43.36 16.89 -47.63
N GLY A 46 -43.22 17.76 -48.64
CA GLY A 46 -44.05 18.96 -48.85
C GLY A 46 -43.52 20.25 -48.21
N LYS A 47 -42.27 20.28 -47.75
CA LYS A 47 -41.61 21.49 -47.22
C LYS A 47 -40.91 22.28 -48.32
N ASP A 48 -40.72 23.58 -48.12
CA ASP A 48 -39.87 24.39 -48.99
C ASP A 48 -38.37 24.14 -48.71
N PHE A 49 -37.51 24.58 -49.64
CA PHE A 49 -36.07 24.38 -49.56
C PHE A 49 -35.45 25.01 -48.30
N GLU A 50 -35.79 26.25 -47.94
CA GLU A 50 -35.18 26.94 -46.80
C GLU A 50 -35.53 26.26 -45.48
N SER A 51 -36.81 25.87 -45.32
CA SER A 51 -37.24 25.12 -44.13
C SER A 51 -36.54 23.76 -44.02
N SER A 52 -36.39 23.06 -45.15
CA SER A 52 -35.73 21.74 -45.22
C SER A 52 -34.23 21.85 -44.94
N TYR A 53 -33.57 22.85 -45.54
CA TYR A 53 -32.13 23.08 -45.40
C TYR A 53 -31.76 23.50 -43.98
N ASN A 54 -32.49 24.44 -43.38
CA ASN A 54 -32.26 24.85 -42.00
C ASN A 54 -32.43 23.69 -41.02
N GLN A 55 -33.43 22.82 -41.24
CA GLN A 55 -33.64 21.64 -40.42
C GLN A 55 -32.47 20.65 -40.51
N VAL A 56 -31.93 20.44 -41.72
CA VAL A 56 -30.74 19.59 -41.91
C VAL A 56 -29.51 20.20 -41.22
N LEU A 57 -29.29 21.50 -41.38
CA LEU A 57 -28.16 22.19 -40.74
C LEU A 57 -28.23 22.15 -39.21
N ASP A 58 -29.42 22.30 -38.62
CA ASP A 58 -29.65 22.15 -37.18
C ASP A 58 -29.36 20.72 -36.71
N SER A 59 -29.69 19.71 -37.52
CA SER A 59 -29.43 18.30 -37.19
C SER A 59 -27.94 17.92 -37.22
N ILE A 60 -27.15 18.62 -38.03
CA ILE A 60 -25.71 18.43 -38.11
C ILE A 60 -25.03 19.10 -36.91
N GLY A 61 -25.48 20.30 -36.51
CA GLY A 61 -24.89 21.05 -35.41
C GLY A 61 -23.52 21.66 -35.74
N GLU A 62 -23.23 22.85 -35.21
CA GLU A 62 -22.09 23.67 -35.64
C GLU A 62 -20.70 23.02 -35.50
N LYS A 63 -20.49 22.19 -34.47
CA LYS A 63 -19.16 21.61 -34.17
C LYS A 63 -18.94 20.20 -34.74
N ARG A 64 -19.97 19.56 -35.31
CA ARG A 64 -19.93 18.14 -35.68
C ARG A 64 -19.12 17.90 -36.95
N LEU A 65 -19.15 18.81 -37.92
CA LEU A 65 -18.40 18.67 -39.18
C LEU A 65 -16.88 18.71 -38.98
N PRO A 66 -16.30 19.68 -38.24
CA PRO A 66 -14.88 19.65 -37.92
C PRO A 66 -14.46 18.41 -37.13
N GLU A 67 -15.31 17.90 -36.23
CA GLU A 67 -15.04 16.70 -35.45
C GLU A 67 -15.03 15.42 -36.31
N ILE A 68 -16.01 15.26 -37.21
CA ILE A 68 -16.06 14.16 -38.16
C ILE A 68 -14.83 14.20 -39.08
N GLN A 69 -14.43 15.38 -39.56
CA GLN A 69 -13.23 15.52 -40.36
C GLN A 69 -11.98 15.13 -39.58
N HIS A 70 -11.82 15.64 -38.35
CA HIS A 70 -10.68 15.32 -37.49
C HIS A 70 -10.55 13.81 -37.26
N GLN A 71 -11.65 13.14 -36.91
CA GLN A 71 -11.68 11.69 -36.73
C GLN A 71 -11.36 10.93 -38.03
N THR A 72 -11.91 11.38 -39.16
CA THR A 72 -11.63 10.80 -40.48
C THR A 72 -10.15 10.90 -40.83
N LEU A 73 -9.53 12.07 -40.62
CA LEU A 73 -8.10 12.27 -40.86
C LEU A 73 -7.22 11.42 -39.94
N LEU A 74 -7.57 11.27 -38.66
CA LEU A 74 -6.87 10.37 -37.74
C LEU A 74 -7.02 8.89 -38.14
N ASN A 75 -8.18 8.49 -38.67
CA ASN A 75 -8.41 7.14 -39.17
C ASN A 75 -7.63 6.84 -40.46
N LEU A 76 -7.45 7.84 -41.32
CA LEU A 76 -6.62 7.74 -42.52
C LEU A 76 -5.11 7.80 -42.21
N ASP A 77 -4.71 8.41 -41.11
CA ASP A 77 -3.32 8.43 -40.65
C ASP A 77 -2.87 7.05 -40.14
N LYS A 78 -2.29 6.27 -41.06
CA LYS A 78 -1.73 4.94 -40.76
C LYS A 78 -0.68 4.95 -39.63
N LYS A 79 0.08 6.04 -39.47
CA LYS A 79 1.09 6.16 -38.41
C LYS A 79 0.42 6.34 -37.06
N TYR A 80 -0.62 7.19 -37.00
CA TYR A 80 -1.44 7.35 -35.81
C TYR A 80 -2.13 6.04 -35.41
N GLN A 81 -2.76 5.35 -36.36
CA GLN A 81 -3.42 4.07 -36.10
C GLN A 81 -2.45 2.98 -35.62
N ARG A 82 -1.23 2.93 -36.19
CA ARG A 82 -0.19 2.01 -35.72
C ARG A 82 0.22 2.31 -34.28
N MET A 83 0.41 3.57 -33.91
CA MET A 83 0.73 3.99 -32.54
C MET A 83 -0.41 3.64 -31.57
N LYS A 84 -1.66 3.86 -31.96
CA LYS A 84 -2.85 3.51 -31.17
C LYS A 84 -2.93 2.00 -30.92
N ASN A 85 -2.78 1.19 -31.97
CA ASN A 85 -2.76 -0.28 -31.85
C ASN A 85 -1.60 -0.77 -30.97
N PHE A 86 -0.41 -0.19 -31.14
CA PHE A 86 0.76 -0.49 -30.31
C PHE A 86 0.49 -0.19 -28.83
N THR A 87 -0.15 0.94 -28.53
CA THR A 87 -0.55 1.32 -27.16
C THR A 87 -1.46 0.26 -26.53
N TYR A 88 -2.48 -0.22 -27.25
CA TYR A 88 -3.38 -1.26 -26.73
C TYR A 88 -2.67 -2.60 -26.51
N ILE A 89 -1.78 -3.01 -27.42
CA ILE A 89 -1.03 -4.27 -27.30
C ILE A 89 -0.10 -4.22 -26.07
N PHE A 90 0.62 -3.11 -25.86
CA PHE A 90 1.49 -2.95 -24.70
C PHE A 90 0.69 -2.83 -23.40
N GLY A 91 -0.44 -2.12 -23.42
CA GLY A 91 -1.34 -2.05 -22.27
C GLY A 91 -1.85 -3.42 -21.84
N LEU A 92 -2.34 -4.22 -22.79
CA LEU A 92 -2.85 -5.56 -22.52
C LEU A 92 -1.75 -6.52 -22.06
N SER A 93 -0.62 -6.56 -22.77
CA SER A 93 0.49 -7.47 -22.41
C SER A 93 1.09 -7.15 -21.04
N SER A 94 1.27 -5.86 -20.72
CA SER A 94 1.77 -5.45 -19.40
C SER A 94 0.77 -5.73 -18.27
N ALA A 95 -0.53 -5.57 -18.51
CA ALA A 95 -1.58 -5.94 -17.56
C ALA A 95 -1.59 -7.46 -17.29
N ILE A 96 -1.56 -8.28 -18.35
CA ILE A 96 -1.49 -9.74 -18.25
C ILE A 96 -0.23 -10.15 -17.47
N LEU A 97 0.93 -9.60 -17.81
CA LEU A 97 2.19 -9.89 -17.13
C LEU A 97 2.13 -9.57 -15.63
N THR A 98 1.52 -8.43 -15.26
CA THR A 98 1.35 -8.01 -13.86
C THR A 98 0.37 -8.91 -13.11
N ILE A 99 -0.73 -9.33 -13.75
CA ILE A 99 -1.71 -10.26 -13.17
C ILE A 99 -1.07 -11.63 -12.93
N PHE A 100 -0.36 -12.18 -13.92
CA PHE A 100 0.36 -13.44 -13.76
C PHE A 100 1.45 -13.35 -12.69
N GLY A 101 2.22 -12.25 -12.64
CA GLY A 101 3.20 -12.02 -11.59
C GLY A 101 2.55 -11.98 -10.19
N SER A 102 1.38 -11.35 -10.07
CA SER A 102 0.61 -11.33 -8.83
C SER A 102 0.08 -12.71 -8.43
N PHE A 103 -0.36 -13.50 -9.40
CA PHE A 103 -0.74 -14.90 -9.19
C PHE A 103 0.45 -15.74 -8.71
N PHE A 104 1.62 -15.59 -9.34
CA PHE A 104 2.86 -16.28 -8.93
C PHE A 104 3.28 -15.86 -7.52
N LYS A 105 3.14 -14.56 -7.18
CA LYS A 105 3.43 -14.05 -5.83
C LYS A 105 2.53 -14.72 -4.79
N ARG A 106 1.23 -14.90 -5.10
CA ARG A 106 0.29 -15.62 -4.22
C ARG A 106 0.65 -17.10 -4.09
N MET A 107 1.07 -17.74 -5.17
CA MET A 107 1.49 -19.15 -5.19
C MET A 107 2.93 -19.38 -4.69
N HIS A 108 3.65 -18.32 -4.28
CA HIS A 108 5.06 -18.37 -3.86
C HIS A 108 6.01 -18.94 -4.93
N TRP A 109 5.65 -18.80 -6.22
CA TRP A 109 6.47 -19.29 -7.34
C TRP A 109 7.62 -18.34 -7.67
N PRO A 110 8.77 -18.87 -8.14
CA PRO A 110 9.93 -18.05 -8.49
C PRO A 110 9.61 -17.10 -9.66
N GLY A 111 10.29 -15.95 -9.70
CA GLY A 111 10.13 -14.96 -10.78
C GLY A 111 8.95 -14.00 -10.62
N ALA A 112 8.07 -14.18 -9.63
CA ALA A 112 6.92 -13.31 -9.37
C ALA A 112 7.30 -11.82 -9.26
N GLY A 113 8.37 -11.53 -8.52
CA GLY A 113 8.85 -10.17 -8.29
C GLY A 113 9.22 -9.46 -9.59
N ILE A 114 9.98 -10.15 -10.45
CA ILE A 114 10.46 -9.63 -11.74
C ILE A 114 9.27 -9.39 -12.68
N MET A 115 8.32 -10.33 -12.78
CA MET A 115 7.14 -10.17 -13.64
C MET A 115 6.31 -8.94 -13.26
N ILE A 116 6.05 -8.73 -11.96
CA ILE A 116 5.33 -7.56 -11.47
C ILE A 116 6.11 -6.27 -11.77
N ALA A 117 7.42 -6.26 -11.51
CA ALA A 117 8.25 -5.07 -11.73
C ALA A 117 8.31 -4.68 -13.22
N VAL A 118 8.58 -5.65 -14.11
CA VAL A 118 8.63 -5.42 -15.56
C VAL A 118 7.25 -5.00 -16.08
N GLY A 119 6.18 -5.67 -15.65
CA GLY A 119 4.81 -5.30 -16.00
C GLY A 119 4.50 -3.86 -15.60
N MET A 120 4.86 -3.45 -14.39
CA MET A 120 4.61 -2.08 -13.94
C MET A 120 5.47 -1.03 -14.67
N VAL A 121 6.74 -1.33 -14.93
CA VAL A 121 7.61 -0.44 -15.73
C VAL A 121 7.02 -0.23 -17.12
N LEU A 122 6.52 -1.27 -17.78
CA LEU A 122 5.85 -1.15 -19.07
C LEU A 122 4.58 -0.30 -18.98
N ILE A 123 3.77 -0.46 -17.93
CA ILE A 123 2.57 0.37 -17.71
C ILE A 123 2.97 1.85 -17.56
N VAL A 124 3.93 2.15 -16.69
CA VAL A 124 4.28 3.52 -16.30
C VAL A 124 5.08 4.26 -17.37
N PHE A 125 6.01 3.60 -18.04
CA PHE A 125 6.94 4.25 -18.97
C PHE A 125 6.60 4.05 -20.45
N VAL A 126 5.74 3.09 -20.79
CA VAL A 126 5.36 2.82 -22.20
C VAL A 126 3.88 3.08 -22.43
N PHE A 127 3.00 2.34 -21.74
CA PHE A 127 1.57 2.43 -21.98
C PHE A 127 0.99 3.81 -21.63
N LEU A 128 1.23 4.30 -20.40
CA LEU A 128 0.64 5.56 -19.95
C LEU A 128 1.08 6.76 -20.81
N PRO A 129 2.39 6.99 -21.10
CA PRO A 129 2.79 8.11 -21.95
C PRO A 129 2.17 8.04 -23.35
N LEU A 130 2.15 6.85 -23.96
CA LEU A 130 1.54 6.67 -25.28
C LEU A 130 0.03 6.94 -25.24
N TYR A 131 -0.67 6.44 -24.22
CA TYR A 131 -2.10 6.67 -24.03
C TYR A 131 -2.44 8.16 -23.93
N PHE A 132 -1.67 8.92 -23.13
CA PHE A 132 -1.88 10.37 -23.01
C PHE A 132 -1.57 11.11 -24.32
N ILE A 133 -0.53 10.70 -25.06
CA ILE A 133 -0.20 11.28 -26.37
C ILE A 133 -1.31 11.01 -27.40
N THR A 134 -1.82 9.76 -27.48
CA THR A 134 -2.91 9.41 -28.39
C THR A 134 -4.20 10.15 -28.03
N SER A 135 -4.54 10.16 -26.73
CA SER A 135 -5.75 10.85 -26.25
C SER A 135 -5.69 12.36 -26.49
N HIS A 136 -4.50 12.98 -26.38
CA HIS A 136 -4.33 14.39 -26.68
C HIS A 136 -4.51 14.69 -28.17
N LYS A 137 -4.06 13.79 -29.06
CA LYS A 137 -4.24 13.93 -30.52
C LYS A 137 -5.70 13.73 -30.97
N GLU A 138 -6.48 12.93 -30.25
CA GLU A 138 -7.90 12.71 -30.55
C GLU A 138 -8.79 13.92 -30.23
N GLN A 139 -8.31 14.85 -29.40
CA GLN A 139 -9.06 16.04 -29.07
C GLN A 139 -9.01 17.05 -30.22
N VAL A 140 -10.19 17.46 -30.70
CA VAL A 140 -10.34 18.50 -31.74
C VAL A 140 -9.82 19.84 -31.22
N GLU A 141 -10.13 20.19 -29.97
CA GLU A 141 -9.63 21.39 -29.30
C GLU A 141 -8.34 21.08 -28.53
N ARG A 142 -7.26 21.84 -28.79
CA ARG A 142 -5.98 21.69 -28.08
C ARG A 142 -6.11 22.17 -26.64
N LYS A 143 -6.45 21.26 -25.74
CA LYS A 143 -6.54 21.54 -24.30
C LYS A 143 -5.15 21.73 -23.70
N ASN A 144 -5.08 22.45 -22.58
CA ASN A 144 -3.83 22.61 -21.84
C ASN A 144 -3.30 21.22 -21.42
N PRO A 145 -2.06 20.83 -21.81
CA PRO A 145 -1.49 19.51 -21.50
C PRO A 145 -1.26 19.28 -20.01
N VAL A 146 -1.28 20.34 -19.18
CA VAL A 146 -1.07 20.25 -17.72
C VAL A 146 -1.98 19.20 -17.07
N TYR A 147 -3.25 19.11 -17.47
CA TYR A 147 -4.18 18.12 -16.89
C TYR A 147 -3.76 16.67 -17.19
N ALA A 148 -3.26 16.41 -18.39
CA ALA A 148 -2.77 15.10 -18.80
C ALA A 148 -1.47 14.74 -18.06
N ILE A 149 -0.54 15.71 -17.94
CA ILE A 149 0.74 15.52 -17.24
C ILE A 149 0.52 15.23 -15.76
N VAL A 150 -0.33 16.00 -15.08
CA VAL A 150 -0.62 15.80 -13.66
C VAL A 150 -1.35 14.47 -13.44
N GLY A 151 -2.32 14.12 -14.31
CA GLY A 151 -2.96 12.80 -14.27
C GLY A 151 -1.95 11.65 -14.43
N TYR A 152 -1.05 11.76 -15.40
CA TYR A 152 0.03 10.81 -15.62
C TYR A 152 0.91 10.63 -14.38
N LEU A 153 1.45 11.72 -13.84
CA LEU A 153 2.35 11.70 -12.69
C LEU A 153 1.66 11.10 -11.45
N THR A 154 0.38 11.41 -11.26
CA THR A 154 -0.42 10.86 -10.15
C THR A 154 -0.52 9.35 -10.23
N ILE A 155 -0.90 8.81 -11.39
CA ILE A 155 -1.04 7.37 -11.60
C ILE A 155 0.34 6.70 -11.53
N ALA A 156 1.36 7.29 -12.15
CA ALA A 156 2.72 6.76 -12.13
C ALA A 156 3.26 6.63 -10.70
N LEU A 157 3.08 7.67 -9.86
CA LEU A 157 3.49 7.65 -8.45
C LEU A 157 2.71 6.61 -7.64
N LEU A 158 1.40 6.51 -7.83
CA LEU A 158 0.56 5.50 -7.17
C LEU A 158 1.00 4.07 -7.53
N LEU A 159 1.22 3.81 -8.81
CA LEU A 159 1.64 2.51 -9.30
C LEU A 159 3.05 2.16 -8.80
N ALA A 160 3.99 3.12 -8.82
CA ALA A 160 5.31 2.93 -8.26
C ALA A 160 5.24 2.64 -6.75
N ALA A 161 4.40 3.35 -6.00
CA ALA A 161 4.24 3.17 -4.55
C ALA A 161 3.70 1.76 -4.25
N ALA A 162 2.69 1.33 -5.01
CA ALA A 162 2.15 -0.02 -4.94
C ALA A 162 3.22 -1.09 -5.20
N THR A 163 4.04 -0.92 -6.25
CA THR A 163 5.11 -1.86 -6.56
C THR A 163 6.16 -1.92 -5.46
N PHE A 164 6.66 -0.78 -4.98
CA PHE A 164 7.64 -0.75 -3.89
C PHE A 164 7.11 -1.44 -2.64
N LYS A 165 5.82 -1.22 -2.34
CA LYS A 165 5.16 -1.85 -1.21
C LYS A 165 5.02 -3.37 -1.38
N ILE A 166 4.60 -3.84 -2.56
CA ILE A 166 4.50 -5.29 -2.87
C ILE A 166 5.87 -5.97 -2.84
N GLN A 167 6.91 -5.29 -3.33
CA GLN A 167 8.27 -5.83 -3.37
C GLN A 167 9.06 -5.64 -2.06
N HIS A 168 8.47 -4.99 -1.06
CA HIS A 168 9.15 -4.67 0.21
C HIS A 168 10.45 -3.87 0.01
N TRP A 169 10.49 -3.04 -1.05
CA TRP A 169 11.65 -2.20 -1.32
C TRP A 169 11.72 -1.03 -0.34
N PRO A 170 12.94 -0.58 0.04
CA PRO A 170 13.12 0.55 0.93
C PRO A 170 12.47 1.81 0.35
N GLY A 171 11.91 2.65 1.20
CA GLY A 171 11.26 3.90 0.79
C GLY A 171 9.80 3.75 0.32
N ALA A 172 9.20 2.56 0.36
CA ALA A 172 7.78 2.36 0.02
C ALA A 172 6.83 3.30 0.80
N GLY A 173 7.10 3.52 2.10
CA GLY A 173 6.32 4.44 2.93
C GLY A 173 6.38 5.88 2.42
N TRP A 174 7.58 6.40 2.17
CA TRP A 174 7.78 7.74 1.62
C TRP A 174 7.10 7.92 0.26
N LEU A 175 7.15 6.91 -0.60
CA LEU A 175 6.50 6.97 -1.92
C LEU A 175 4.97 7.00 -1.81
N ILE A 176 4.40 6.22 -0.88
CA ILE A 176 2.95 6.23 -0.58
C ILE A 176 2.53 7.63 -0.11
N TYR A 177 3.21 8.22 0.88
CA TYR A 177 2.88 9.56 1.37
C TYR A 177 3.03 10.62 0.27
N SER A 178 4.07 10.52 -0.55
CA SER A 178 4.28 11.41 -1.70
C SER A 178 3.14 11.30 -2.72
N SER A 179 2.69 10.07 -3.01
CA SER A 179 1.57 9.85 -3.93
C SER A 179 0.25 10.44 -3.39
N ILE A 180 -0.02 10.29 -2.09
CA ILE A 180 -1.19 10.89 -1.44
C ILE A 180 -1.11 12.42 -1.49
N GLY A 181 0.03 13.01 -1.15
CA GLY A 181 0.25 14.46 -1.23
C GLY A 181 0.01 15.00 -2.64
N PHE A 182 0.52 14.29 -3.66
CA PHE A 182 0.34 14.67 -5.06
C PHE A 182 -1.12 14.58 -5.53
N ILE A 183 -1.88 13.59 -5.03
CA ILE A 183 -3.33 13.50 -5.28
C ILE A 183 -4.06 14.69 -4.66
N LEU A 184 -3.84 14.94 -3.37
CA LEU A 184 -4.59 15.94 -2.60
C LEU A 184 -4.31 17.37 -3.04
N ILE A 185 -3.05 17.68 -3.34
CA ILE A 185 -2.61 19.05 -3.65
C ILE A 185 -2.52 19.28 -5.17
N GLY A 186 -2.20 18.24 -5.95
CA GLY A 186 -2.04 18.33 -7.40
C GLY A 186 -3.31 17.95 -8.16
N PHE A 187 -3.66 16.68 -8.13
CA PHE A 187 -4.72 16.14 -9.00
C PHE A 187 -6.11 16.68 -8.66
N ILE A 188 -6.51 16.66 -7.38
CA ILE A 188 -7.86 17.06 -6.96
C ILE A 188 -8.14 18.53 -7.29
N PRO A 189 -7.30 19.52 -6.92
CA PRO A 189 -7.59 20.92 -7.22
C PRO A 189 -7.65 21.19 -8.73
N LEU A 190 -6.75 20.60 -9.52
CA LEU A 190 -6.76 20.75 -10.98
C LEU A 190 -8.00 20.11 -11.61
N TYR A 191 -8.42 18.94 -11.13
CA TYR A 191 -9.63 18.30 -11.61
C TYR A 191 -10.87 19.14 -11.32
N VAL A 192 -10.97 19.66 -10.09
CA VAL A 192 -12.08 20.53 -9.67
C VAL A 192 -12.13 21.79 -10.54
N VAL A 193 -11.00 22.47 -10.76
CA VAL A 193 -10.92 23.63 -11.66
C VAL A 193 -11.36 23.27 -13.09
N ASN A 194 -10.90 22.12 -13.61
CA ASN A 194 -11.29 21.65 -14.94
C ASN A 194 -12.80 21.44 -15.06
N VAL A 195 -13.43 20.85 -14.04
CA VAL A 195 -14.87 20.60 -14.02
C VAL A 195 -15.64 21.92 -13.90
N PHE A 196 -15.27 22.82 -12.99
CA PHE A 196 -15.94 24.12 -12.83
C PHE A 196 -15.83 25.01 -14.08
N GLN A 197 -14.65 25.05 -14.72
CA GLN A 197 -14.48 25.79 -15.98
C GLN A 197 -15.32 25.20 -17.14
N ARG A 198 -15.73 23.94 -17.03
CA ARG A 198 -16.56 23.24 -18.04
C ARG A 198 -18.05 23.18 -17.70
N SER A 199 -18.45 23.76 -16.57
CA SER A 199 -19.79 23.63 -15.96
C SER A 199 -20.89 24.43 -16.69
N GLY A 200 -20.84 24.44 -18.03
CA GLY A 200 -21.93 24.83 -18.91
C GLY A 200 -22.36 23.78 -19.94
N LYS A 201 -21.57 22.72 -20.22
CA LYS A 201 -21.89 21.77 -21.32
C LYS A 201 -21.61 20.27 -21.13
N GLU A 202 -20.88 19.82 -20.09
CA GLU A 202 -20.65 18.37 -19.87
C GLU A 202 -20.81 17.96 -18.40
N LYS A 203 -21.47 16.81 -18.16
CA LYS A 203 -21.53 16.18 -16.84
C LYS A 203 -20.12 15.76 -16.42
N ALA A 204 -19.81 15.86 -15.12
CA ALA A 204 -18.52 15.42 -14.58
C ALA A 204 -18.14 14.03 -15.13
N ASN A 205 -16.92 13.91 -15.66
CA ASN A 205 -16.42 12.67 -16.24
C ASN A 205 -16.22 11.63 -15.12
N LEU A 206 -17.27 10.83 -14.89
CA LEU A 206 -17.36 9.72 -13.94
C LEU A 206 -16.08 8.86 -13.82
N PRO A 207 -15.36 8.56 -14.93
CA PRO A 207 -14.14 7.74 -14.87
C PRO A 207 -13.03 8.33 -13.99
N TYR A 208 -12.86 9.65 -13.93
CA TYR A 208 -11.79 10.27 -13.12
C TYR A 208 -12.09 10.21 -11.62
N ILE A 209 -13.36 10.36 -11.24
CA ILE A 209 -13.81 10.24 -9.83
C ILE A 209 -13.68 8.79 -9.37
N VAL A 210 -14.10 7.84 -10.20
CA VAL A 210 -13.97 6.41 -9.90
C VAL A 210 -12.49 6.00 -9.80
N MET A 211 -11.63 6.48 -10.70
CA MET A 211 -10.18 6.21 -10.64
C MET A 211 -9.50 6.81 -9.40
N LEU A 212 -9.92 8.01 -8.96
CA LEU A 212 -9.46 8.62 -7.70
C LEU A 212 -9.86 7.77 -6.49
N LEU A 213 -11.12 7.32 -6.45
CA LEU A 213 -11.63 6.47 -5.36
C LEU A 213 -10.95 5.10 -5.33
N VAL A 214 -10.69 4.49 -6.49
CA VAL A 214 -9.92 3.25 -6.59
C VAL A 214 -8.47 3.45 -6.16
N GLY A 215 -7.84 4.59 -6.50
CA GLY A 215 -6.49 4.94 -6.04
C GLY A 215 -6.43 5.07 -4.51
N ILE A 216 -7.38 5.76 -3.90
CA ILE A 216 -7.50 5.90 -2.45
C ILE A 216 -7.75 4.53 -1.78
N ALA A 217 -8.64 3.71 -2.35
CA ALA A 217 -8.93 2.37 -1.84
C ALA A 217 -7.72 1.44 -1.92
N CYS A 218 -6.95 1.47 -3.01
CA CYS A 218 -5.71 0.70 -3.15
C CYS A 218 -4.66 1.12 -2.12
N VAL A 219 -4.50 2.42 -1.86
CA VAL A 219 -3.56 2.94 -0.85
C VAL A 219 -4.00 2.56 0.57
N MET A 220 -5.30 2.60 0.87
CA MET A 220 -5.84 2.16 2.16
C MET A 220 -5.64 0.66 2.38
N LEU A 221 -5.89 -0.17 1.35
CA LEU A 221 -5.64 -1.62 1.41
C LEU A 221 -4.16 -1.97 1.58
N MET A 222 -3.24 -1.17 1.01
CA MET A 222 -1.79 -1.40 1.08
C MET A 222 -1.13 -0.83 2.33
N SER A 223 -1.81 0.04 3.08
CA SER A 223 -1.29 0.56 4.36
C SER A 223 -1.34 -0.49 5.48
N ASN A 224 -2.08 -1.59 5.27
CA ASN A 224 -2.25 -2.68 6.22
C ASN A 224 -1.50 -3.96 5.80
N ILE A 225 -0.22 -3.85 5.45
CA ILE A 225 0.60 -5.04 5.16
C ILE A 225 1.30 -5.50 6.46
N ASN A 226 1.11 -6.78 6.70
CA ASN A 226 1.66 -7.56 7.79
C ASN A 226 3.15 -7.87 7.58
N MET A 227 3.85 -8.25 8.66
CA MET A 227 5.27 -8.57 8.59
C MET A 227 5.51 -9.77 7.63
N SER A 228 6.65 -9.79 6.93
CA SER A 228 6.97 -10.90 6.02
C SER A 228 7.08 -12.22 6.78
N LYS A 229 6.65 -13.32 6.15
CA LYS A 229 6.73 -14.66 6.74
C LYS A 229 8.15 -15.02 7.18
N ASP A 230 9.14 -14.79 6.30
CA ASP A 230 10.55 -15.05 6.61
C ASP A 230 11.02 -14.33 7.89
N LEU A 231 10.55 -13.11 8.13
CA LEU A 231 10.92 -12.36 9.33
C LEU A 231 10.18 -12.87 10.57
N LEU A 232 8.92 -13.31 10.42
CA LEU A 232 8.18 -13.98 11.49
C LEU A 232 8.85 -15.31 11.88
N ASP A 233 9.33 -16.07 10.90
CA ASP A 233 10.00 -17.35 11.13
C ASP A 233 11.33 -17.16 11.87
N ILE A 234 12.11 -16.12 11.55
CA ILE A 234 13.32 -15.76 12.31
C ILE A 234 12.99 -15.44 13.77
N TYR A 235 11.96 -14.61 14.03
CA TYR A 235 11.56 -14.31 15.40
C TYR A 235 11.04 -15.54 16.14
N LEU A 236 10.34 -16.45 15.45
CA LEU A 236 9.89 -17.71 16.04
C LEU A 236 11.06 -18.60 16.44
N GLU A 237 12.04 -18.79 15.56
CA GLU A 237 13.22 -19.61 15.82
C GLU A 237 14.01 -19.08 17.03
N GLU A 238 14.28 -17.78 17.06
CA GLU A 238 14.96 -17.14 18.20
C GLU A 238 14.13 -17.18 19.49
N ALA A 239 12.80 -17.06 19.40
CA ALA A 239 11.94 -17.15 20.57
C ALA A 239 12.00 -18.55 21.22
N LEU A 240 11.94 -19.60 20.41
CA LEU A 240 12.06 -20.99 20.86
C LEU A 240 13.46 -21.28 21.43
N ALA A 241 14.50 -20.74 20.80
CA ALA A 241 15.87 -20.86 21.31
C ALA A 241 16.02 -20.18 22.68
N ASN A 242 15.39 -19.02 22.88
CA ASN A 242 15.35 -18.35 24.17
C ASN A 242 14.60 -19.16 25.23
N GLU A 243 13.42 -19.72 24.91
CA GLU A 243 12.66 -20.60 25.83
C GLU A 243 13.48 -21.82 26.26
N GLN A 244 14.14 -22.49 25.31
CA GLN A 244 15.02 -23.62 25.61
C GLN A 244 16.19 -23.22 26.53
N ARG A 245 16.78 -22.03 26.32
CA ARG A 245 17.85 -21.53 27.19
C ARG A 245 17.35 -21.23 28.60
N VAL A 246 16.17 -20.65 28.75
CA VAL A 246 15.54 -20.41 30.06
C VAL A 246 15.41 -21.72 30.83
N GLU A 247 14.86 -22.77 30.20
CA GLU A 247 14.68 -24.08 30.83
C GLU A 247 16.02 -24.68 31.32
N VAL A 248 17.06 -24.61 30.48
CA VAL A 248 18.40 -25.11 30.84
C VAL A 248 18.98 -24.34 32.02
N VAL A 249 18.91 -23.01 32.02
CA VAL A 249 19.50 -22.16 33.06
C VAL A 249 18.72 -22.29 34.38
N GLN A 250 17.38 -22.39 34.32
CA GLN A 250 16.56 -22.64 35.50
C GLN A 250 16.90 -23.99 36.15
N LYS A 251 17.12 -25.04 35.34
CA LYS A 251 17.58 -26.33 35.85
C LYS A 251 18.95 -26.22 36.52
N GLN A 252 19.91 -25.55 35.89
CA GLN A 252 21.24 -25.32 36.49
C GLN A 252 21.15 -24.53 37.80
N THR A 253 20.24 -23.56 37.87
CA THR A 253 19.98 -22.77 39.08
C THR A 253 19.38 -23.66 40.18
N ALA A 254 18.42 -24.53 39.85
CA ALA A 254 17.86 -25.49 40.80
C ALA A 254 18.93 -26.46 41.35
N ASP A 255 19.78 -27.00 40.48
CA ASP A 255 20.89 -27.88 40.88
C ASP A 255 21.88 -27.15 41.82
N LEU A 256 22.18 -25.87 41.54
CA LEU A 256 23.01 -25.03 42.43
C LEU A 256 22.36 -24.81 43.80
N LEU A 257 21.06 -24.55 43.83
CA LEU A 257 20.30 -24.34 45.06
C LEU A 257 20.25 -25.61 45.93
N GLU A 258 20.11 -26.78 45.31
CA GLU A 258 20.14 -28.07 46.01
C GLU A 258 21.51 -28.31 46.67
N LEU A 259 22.61 -28.06 45.94
CA LEU A 259 23.98 -28.18 46.46
C LEU A 259 24.27 -27.19 47.61
N ALA A 260 23.69 -25.99 47.55
CA ALA A 260 23.86 -24.95 48.55
C ALA A 260 23.08 -25.20 49.86
N GLY A 261 21.95 -25.89 49.78
CA GLY A 261 21.05 -26.15 50.92
C GLY A 261 21.74 -26.81 52.11
N ASP A 262 22.78 -27.60 51.86
CA ASP A 262 23.54 -28.33 52.87
C ASP A 262 24.70 -27.53 53.51
N SER A 263 25.07 -26.37 52.96
CA SER A 263 26.31 -25.66 53.32
C SER A 263 26.17 -24.14 53.59
N ALA A 264 25.08 -23.50 53.17
CA ALA A 264 24.90 -22.05 53.29
C ALA A 264 24.42 -21.58 54.68
N HIS A 265 24.84 -20.38 55.09
CA HIS A 265 24.34 -19.73 56.31
C HIS A 265 22.90 -19.21 56.16
N ALA A 266 22.14 -19.12 57.25
CA ALA A 266 20.72 -18.76 57.23
C ALA A 266 20.42 -17.41 56.51
N ASP A 267 21.27 -16.40 56.72
CA ASP A 267 21.13 -15.08 56.06
C ASP A 267 21.42 -15.12 54.55
N GLN A 268 22.36 -15.99 54.15
CA GLN A 268 22.71 -16.23 52.75
C GLN A 268 21.59 -16.98 52.03
N GLN A 269 21.01 -17.99 52.68
CA GLN A 269 19.82 -18.69 52.17
C GLN A 269 18.63 -17.75 52.01
N ALA A 270 18.36 -16.88 52.99
CA ALA A 270 17.28 -15.89 52.88
C ALA A 270 17.47 -14.92 51.70
N THR A 271 18.71 -14.50 51.44
CA THR A 271 19.05 -13.64 50.31
C THR A 271 18.85 -14.36 48.97
N ILE A 272 19.32 -15.60 48.87
CA ILE A 272 19.17 -16.44 47.67
C ILE A 272 17.70 -16.73 47.38
N SER A 273 16.92 -17.11 48.39
CA SER A 273 15.47 -17.34 48.24
C SER A 273 14.76 -16.07 47.75
N ARG A 274 15.14 -14.89 48.25
CA ARG A 274 14.58 -13.63 47.77
C ARG A 274 14.88 -13.37 46.29
N ILE A 275 16.11 -13.63 45.83
CA ILE A 275 16.47 -13.50 44.41
C ILE A 275 15.62 -14.46 43.57
N HIS A 276 15.55 -15.73 43.98
CA HIS A 276 14.80 -16.77 43.28
C HIS A 276 13.30 -16.44 43.20
N ASP A 277 12.69 -16.00 44.30
CA ASP A 277 11.27 -15.63 44.34
C ASP A 277 10.98 -14.43 43.42
N GLN A 278 11.81 -13.38 43.44
CA GLN A 278 11.61 -12.23 42.55
C GLN A 278 11.82 -12.57 41.07
N ALA A 279 12.83 -13.40 40.77
CA ALA A 279 13.03 -13.90 39.40
C ALA A 279 11.82 -14.71 38.92
N ARG A 280 11.30 -15.62 39.74
CA ARG A 280 10.11 -16.42 39.44
C ARG A 280 8.88 -15.54 39.20
N ASP A 281 8.64 -14.54 40.04
CA ASP A 281 7.48 -13.67 39.91
C ASP A 281 7.54 -12.87 38.59
N LEU A 282 8.72 -12.40 38.19
CA LEU A 282 8.92 -11.77 36.88
C LEU A 282 8.70 -12.73 35.70
N GLN A 283 9.14 -13.99 35.81
CA GLN A 283 8.88 -15.00 34.79
C GLN A 283 7.37 -15.24 34.63
N VAL A 284 6.62 -15.31 35.73
CA VAL A 284 5.16 -15.47 35.71
C VAL A 284 4.48 -14.31 34.98
N MET A 285 4.90 -13.06 35.24
CA MET A 285 4.37 -11.90 34.51
C MET A 285 4.62 -11.98 33.00
N ILE A 286 5.80 -12.44 32.60
CA ILE A 286 6.12 -12.64 31.18
C ILE A 286 5.21 -13.71 30.56
N THR A 287 5.03 -14.84 31.23
CA THR A 287 4.14 -15.91 30.79
C THR A 287 2.69 -15.42 30.66
N ASN A 288 2.19 -14.65 31.63
CA ASN A 288 0.85 -14.05 31.56
C ASN A 288 0.70 -13.14 30.33
N MET A 289 1.70 -12.31 30.03
CA MET A 289 1.70 -11.45 28.84
C MET A 289 1.74 -12.28 27.54
N GLN A 290 2.52 -13.37 27.51
CA GLN A 290 2.59 -14.29 26.36
C GLN A 290 1.27 -15.01 26.11
N GLU A 291 0.67 -15.57 27.15
CA GLU A 291 -0.64 -16.21 27.08
C GLU A 291 -1.74 -15.21 26.69
N GLY A 292 -1.68 -13.98 27.21
CA GLY A 292 -2.58 -12.90 26.83
C GLY A 292 -2.52 -12.57 25.33
N MET A 293 -1.31 -12.54 24.75
CA MET A 293 -1.15 -12.32 23.30
C MET A 293 -1.79 -13.44 22.48
N ILE A 294 -1.61 -14.69 22.91
CA ILE A 294 -2.14 -15.87 22.24
C ILE A 294 -3.68 -15.95 22.39
N ALA A 295 -4.19 -15.63 23.58
CA ALA A 295 -5.62 -15.57 23.87
C ALA A 295 -6.32 -14.49 23.03
N PHE A 296 -5.69 -13.32 22.87
CA PHE A 296 -6.19 -12.26 21.99
C PHE A 296 -6.28 -12.71 20.53
N ALA A 297 -5.34 -13.55 20.08
CA ALA A 297 -5.40 -14.19 18.77
C ALA A 297 -6.49 -15.28 18.66
N GLY A 298 -7.33 -15.45 19.68
CA GLY A 298 -8.43 -16.41 19.73
C GLY A 298 -7.97 -17.86 19.90
N GLN A 299 -6.75 -18.08 20.38
CA GLN A 299 -6.10 -19.41 20.40
C GLN A 299 -5.52 -19.75 21.79
N PRO A 300 -6.25 -19.56 22.91
CA PRO A 300 -5.70 -19.78 24.25
C PRO A 300 -5.16 -21.21 24.42
N GLY A 301 -3.97 -21.33 25.02
CA GLY A 301 -3.30 -22.62 25.28
C GLY A 301 -2.63 -23.27 24.06
N VAL A 302 -2.63 -22.62 22.90
CA VAL A 302 -1.93 -23.10 21.70
C VAL A 302 -0.44 -22.72 21.76
N SER A 303 0.46 -23.65 21.42
CA SER A 303 1.90 -23.38 21.30
C SER A 303 2.15 -22.26 20.30
N ILE A 304 3.12 -21.38 20.58
CA ILE A 304 3.50 -20.29 19.68
C ILE A 304 3.87 -20.81 18.28
N GLU A 305 4.40 -22.02 18.15
CA GLU A 305 4.68 -22.69 16.87
C GLU A 305 3.43 -22.81 15.98
N ASP A 306 2.29 -23.15 16.58
CA ASP A 306 1.04 -23.46 15.88
C ASP A 306 0.09 -22.26 15.79
N VAL A 307 0.35 -21.17 16.54
CA VAL A 307 -0.48 -19.97 16.54
C VAL A 307 -0.60 -19.39 15.12
N LYS A 308 -1.84 -19.20 14.66
CA LYS A 308 -2.16 -18.47 13.43
C LYS A 308 -2.20 -16.97 13.70
N GLY A 309 -1.85 -16.16 12.69
CA GLY A 309 -1.89 -14.70 12.82
C GLY A 309 -0.75 -14.12 13.66
N LYS A 310 0.44 -14.73 13.58
CA LYS A 310 1.70 -14.27 14.20
C LYS A 310 2.07 -12.82 13.85
N ASP A 311 1.50 -12.29 12.77
CA ASP A 311 1.64 -10.93 12.28
C ASP A 311 0.64 -9.93 12.89
N ASN A 312 -0.25 -10.36 13.78
CA ASN A 312 -1.26 -9.52 14.41
C ASN A 312 -0.61 -8.40 15.25
N LYS A 313 -0.79 -7.14 14.85
CA LYS A 313 -0.17 -5.97 15.50
C LYS A 313 -0.88 -5.49 16.78
N GLN A 314 -2.07 -6.02 17.08
CA GLN A 314 -2.85 -5.60 18.24
C GLN A 314 -2.62 -6.49 19.47
N ALA A 315 -2.20 -7.74 19.26
CA ALA A 315 -2.05 -8.72 20.34
C ALA A 315 -1.11 -8.24 21.46
N GLY A 316 0.07 -7.73 21.11
CA GLY A 316 1.02 -7.23 22.12
C GLY A 316 0.53 -5.96 22.82
N ARG A 317 -0.11 -5.05 22.08
CA ARG A 317 -0.73 -3.84 22.66
C ARG A 317 -1.76 -4.22 23.72
N GLU A 318 -2.65 -5.15 23.41
CA GLU A 318 -3.68 -5.59 24.35
C GLU A 318 -3.05 -6.25 25.58
N ALA A 319 -2.18 -7.24 25.33
CA ALA A 319 -1.66 -8.12 26.36
C ALA A 319 -0.53 -7.55 27.21
N MET A 320 0.09 -6.44 26.79
CA MET A 320 1.18 -5.79 27.53
C MET A 320 0.85 -4.38 28.00
N LEU A 321 0.04 -3.62 27.25
CA LEU A 321 -0.18 -2.18 27.53
C LEU A 321 -1.58 -1.87 28.05
N GLU A 322 -2.63 -2.39 27.41
CA GLU A 322 -4.02 -1.99 27.74
C GLU A 322 -4.64 -2.83 28.84
N GLN A 323 -4.56 -4.16 28.70
CA GLN A 323 -5.05 -5.13 29.68
C GLN A 323 -3.91 -5.94 30.32
N GLY A 324 -2.68 -5.65 29.92
CA GLY A 324 -1.47 -6.36 30.32
C GLY A 324 -0.77 -5.80 31.54
N GLU A 325 0.23 -6.56 32.00
CA GLU A 325 1.03 -6.23 33.18
C GLU A 325 2.35 -5.50 32.84
N GLY A 326 2.54 -5.01 31.60
CA GLY A 326 3.83 -4.52 31.12
C GLY A 326 4.44 -3.38 31.96
N ILE A 327 3.61 -2.47 32.50
CA ILE A 327 4.07 -1.39 33.39
C ILE A 327 4.47 -1.92 34.77
N ALA A 328 3.71 -2.87 35.30
CA ALA A 328 4.03 -3.51 36.58
C ALA A 328 5.33 -4.32 36.45
N PHE A 329 5.42 -5.15 35.40
CA PHE A 329 6.59 -5.94 35.05
C PHE A 329 7.87 -5.09 34.99
N ILE A 330 7.89 -4.00 34.23
CA ILE A 330 9.11 -3.18 34.15
C ILE A 330 9.47 -2.49 35.47
N THR A 331 8.47 -2.13 36.27
CA THR A 331 8.69 -1.53 37.58
C THR A 331 9.37 -2.54 38.51
N GLU A 332 8.88 -3.77 38.53
CA GLU A 332 9.46 -4.85 39.33
C GLU A 332 10.81 -5.31 38.80
N ALA A 333 10.98 -5.40 37.47
CA ALA A 333 12.25 -5.77 36.86
C ALA A 333 13.36 -4.75 37.16
N LYS A 334 13.04 -3.44 37.18
CA LYS A 334 13.98 -2.39 37.61
C LYS A 334 14.35 -2.52 39.09
N GLN A 335 13.41 -2.88 39.95
CA GLN A 335 13.69 -3.13 41.36
C GLN A 335 14.55 -4.38 41.56
N TYR A 336 14.29 -5.44 40.78
CA TYR A 336 15.10 -6.66 40.77
C TYR A 336 16.54 -6.36 40.34
N ALA A 337 16.73 -5.61 39.24
CA ALA A 337 18.06 -5.19 38.78
C ALA A 337 18.81 -4.37 39.85
N ALA A 338 18.15 -3.41 40.48
CA ALA A 338 18.75 -2.60 41.56
C ALA A 338 19.13 -3.45 42.79
N MET A 339 18.27 -4.42 43.14
CA MET A 339 18.54 -5.36 44.23
C MET A 339 19.77 -6.23 43.93
N LEU A 340 19.91 -6.74 42.70
CA LEU A 340 21.11 -7.50 42.31
C LEU A 340 22.37 -6.63 42.32
N ASP A 341 22.29 -5.37 41.89
CA ASP A 341 23.41 -4.42 41.92
C ASP A 341 23.92 -4.14 43.35
N GLU A 342 22.99 -4.14 44.32
CA GLU A 342 23.33 -3.97 45.72
C GLU A 342 23.97 -5.23 46.32
N LEU A 343 23.52 -6.42 45.93
CA LEU A 343 24.00 -7.70 46.49
C LEU A 343 25.31 -8.19 45.86
N VAL A 344 25.49 -8.00 44.55
CA VAL A 344 26.65 -8.50 43.81
C VAL A 344 27.73 -7.43 43.73
N LYS A 345 28.82 -7.63 44.48
CA LYS A 345 29.94 -6.65 44.56
C LYS A 345 31.06 -6.92 43.56
N ASP A 346 31.16 -8.14 43.03
CA ASP A 346 32.15 -8.44 41.99
C ASP A 346 31.84 -7.68 40.70
N HIS A 347 32.87 -7.06 40.14
CA HIS A 347 32.72 -6.23 38.94
C HIS A 347 32.29 -7.05 37.73
N THR A 348 32.82 -8.26 37.56
CA THR A 348 32.55 -9.09 36.39
C THR A 348 31.12 -9.61 36.40
N ALA A 349 30.68 -10.15 37.54
CA ALA A 349 29.31 -10.63 37.73
C ALA A 349 28.29 -9.49 37.57
N ARG A 350 28.59 -8.30 38.10
CA ARG A 350 27.72 -7.13 37.95
C ARG A 350 27.57 -6.71 36.48
N VAL A 351 28.65 -6.67 35.71
CA VAL A 351 28.58 -6.34 34.27
C VAL A 351 27.78 -7.38 33.49
N GLN A 352 27.91 -8.67 33.81
CA GLN A 352 27.10 -9.72 33.19
C GLN A 352 25.61 -9.57 33.52
N ILE A 353 25.28 -9.28 34.78
CA ILE A 353 23.89 -9.04 35.21
C ILE A 353 23.31 -7.81 34.50
N GLU A 354 24.09 -6.71 34.39
CA GLU A 354 23.67 -5.49 33.69
C GLU A 354 23.39 -5.76 32.20
N ASP A 355 24.23 -6.55 31.54
CA ASP A 355 24.03 -6.98 30.14
C ASP A 355 22.76 -7.84 30.00
N HIS A 356 22.57 -8.82 30.89
CA HIS A 356 21.39 -9.69 30.87
C HIS A 356 20.08 -8.94 31.18
N LEU A 357 20.15 -7.87 31.97
CA LEU A 357 19.00 -7.04 32.34
C LEU A 357 18.97 -5.70 31.58
N GLU A 358 19.64 -5.61 30.42
CA GLU A 358 19.70 -4.36 29.64
C GLU A 358 18.31 -3.81 29.29
N PHE A 359 17.32 -4.69 29.15
CA PHE A 359 15.93 -4.33 28.88
C PHE A 359 15.31 -3.45 29.98
N THR A 360 15.88 -3.43 31.19
CA THR A 360 15.41 -2.58 32.31
C THR A 360 15.84 -1.12 32.18
N THR A 361 16.69 -0.80 31.20
CA THR A 361 17.24 0.55 30.97
C THR A 361 16.38 1.34 29.97
N LEU A 362 16.98 2.33 29.27
CA LEU A 362 16.35 3.06 28.17
C LEU A 362 15.93 2.13 27.02
N VAL A 363 16.51 0.93 26.91
CA VAL A 363 16.10 -0.11 25.96
C VAL A 363 14.61 -0.43 26.11
N TRP A 364 14.07 -0.38 27.33
CA TRP A 364 12.63 -0.56 27.55
C TRP A 364 11.82 0.42 26.71
N ASP A 365 12.09 1.71 26.80
CA ASP A 365 11.25 2.75 26.20
C ASP A 365 11.23 2.63 24.66
N PHE A 366 12.35 2.21 24.06
CA PHE A 366 12.46 2.04 22.62
C PHE A 366 11.87 0.72 22.10
N GLU A 367 12.11 -0.39 22.81
CA GLU A 367 11.73 -1.72 22.31
C GLU A 367 10.49 -2.31 22.98
N HIS A 368 10.30 -2.10 24.27
CA HIS A 368 9.24 -2.76 25.06
C HIS A 368 8.15 -1.78 25.55
N GLY A 369 8.37 -0.48 25.37
CA GLY A 369 7.43 0.58 25.70
C GLY A 369 6.33 0.74 24.66
N TYR A 370 5.53 1.80 24.82
CA TYR A 370 4.35 2.05 23.99
C TYR A 370 4.68 2.02 22.49
N ASP A 371 5.69 2.78 22.06
CA ASP A 371 6.06 2.88 20.64
C ASP A 371 6.64 1.56 20.09
N GLY A 372 7.37 0.82 20.92
CA GLY A 372 8.00 -0.46 20.57
C GLY A 372 7.01 -1.63 20.44
N VAL A 373 5.90 -1.58 21.17
CA VAL A 373 4.90 -2.67 21.25
C VAL A 373 3.64 -2.37 20.44
N ALA A 374 3.14 -1.13 20.42
CA ALA A 374 1.80 -0.78 19.93
C ALA A 374 1.56 -1.09 18.45
N ALA A 375 2.61 -1.11 17.63
CA ALA A 375 2.55 -1.42 16.20
C ALA A 375 3.29 -2.71 15.82
N SER A 376 3.92 -3.37 16.80
CA SER A 376 4.71 -4.58 16.57
C SER A 376 3.80 -5.81 16.47
N PRO A 377 4.08 -6.72 15.53
CA PRO A 377 3.32 -7.97 15.42
C PRO A 377 3.52 -8.87 16.64
N LEU A 378 2.52 -9.71 16.91
CA LEU A 378 2.50 -10.70 17.99
C LEU A 378 3.85 -11.40 18.13
N MET A 379 4.39 -11.94 17.04
CA MET A 379 5.63 -12.71 17.08
C MET A 379 6.84 -11.89 17.54
N LYS A 380 6.93 -10.61 17.17
CA LYS A 380 8.05 -9.75 17.61
C LYS A 380 7.94 -9.45 19.10
N ASN A 381 6.74 -9.16 19.60
CA ASN A 381 6.52 -8.91 21.02
C ASN A 381 6.69 -10.18 21.86
N TYR A 382 6.27 -11.33 21.33
CA TYR A 382 6.50 -12.63 21.97
C TYR A 382 8.00 -12.95 22.07
N TYR A 383 8.78 -12.73 21.01
CA TYR A 383 10.24 -12.86 21.03
C TYR A 383 10.90 -11.94 22.08
N LYS A 384 10.46 -10.68 22.16
CA LYS A 384 10.95 -9.73 23.17
C LYS A 384 10.71 -10.23 24.60
N ASN A 385 9.54 -10.80 24.85
CA ASN A 385 9.20 -11.42 26.12
C ASN A 385 10.11 -12.62 26.43
N THR A 386 10.39 -13.51 25.47
CA THR A 386 11.32 -14.63 25.71
C THR A 386 12.76 -14.17 25.92
N ASP A 387 13.17 -13.08 25.27
CA ASP A 387 14.50 -12.49 25.44
C ASP A 387 14.69 -11.91 26.85
N ALA A 388 13.70 -11.16 27.35
CA ALA A 388 13.69 -10.67 28.73
C ALA A 388 13.65 -11.82 29.74
N ALA A 389 12.85 -12.87 29.49
CA ALA A 389 12.80 -14.07 30.33
C ALA A 389 14.17 -14.76 30.44
N LYS A 390 14.87 -14.91 29.31
CA LYS A 390 16.25 -15.42 29.28
C LYS A 390 17.19 -14.52 30.09
N GLY A 391 17.10 -13.21 29.94
CA GLY A 391 17.88 -12.24 30.71
C GLY A 391 17.70 -12.41 32.22
N ILE A 392 16.45 -12.53 32.68
CA ILE A 392 16.12 -12.74 34.11
C ILE A 392 16.73 -14.05 34.63
N ALA A 393 16.57 -15.16 33.90
CA ALA A 393 17.09 -16.46 34.31
C ALA A 393 18.62 -16.48 34.40
N LEU A 394 19.31 -15.84 33.44
CA LEU A 394 20.76 -15.73 33.46
C LEU A 394 21.26 -14.82 34.61
N ALA A 395 20.60 -13.69 34.83
CA ALA A 395 20.95 -12.79 35.93
C ALA A 395 20.75 -13.44 37.31
N GLU A 396 19.67 -14.20 37.47
CA GLU A 396 19.42 -15.02 38.66
C GLU A 396 20.56 -16.02 38.89
N TYR A 397 20.88 -16.82 37.87
CA TYR A 397 21.94 -17.83 37.94
C TYR A 397 23.28 -17.21 38.34
N VAL A 398 23.69 -16.12 37.67
CA VAL A 398 24.97 -15.44 37.93
C VAL A 398 25.00 -14.89 39.36
N ALA A 399 23.92 -14.25 39.82
CA ALA A 399 23.85 -13.70 41.16
C ALA A 399 23.91 -14.79 42.25
N ILE A 400 23.17 -15.89 42.09
CA ILE A 400 23.18 -17.01 43.03
C ILE A 400 24.54 -17.72 43.03
N ALA A 401 25.11 -17.98 41.85
CA ALA A 401 26.44 -18.58 41.74
C ALA A 401 27.50 -17.71 42.42
N TYR A 402 27.46 -16.38 42.25
CA TYR A 402 28.33 -15.46 42.96
C TYR A 402 28.14 -15.52 44.47
N LEU A 403 26.90 -15.54 44.96
CA LEU A 403 26.64 -15.55 46.40
C LEU A 403 27.06 -16.86 47.07
N LEU A 404 27.16 -17.97 46.34
CA LEU A 404 27.55 -19.27 46.85
C LEU A 404 29.07 -19.53 46.84
N HIS A 405 29.84 -18.69 46.14
CA HIS A 405 31.29 -18.76 46.04
C HIS A 405 31.97 -17.64 46.84
#